data_AF-K2AKA0-F1
#
_entry.id   AF-K2AKA0-F1
#
_cell.length_a   1.000
_cell.length_b   1.000
_cell.length_c   1.000
_cell.angle_alpha   90.00
_cell.angle_beta   90.00
_cell.angle_gamma   90.00
#
_symmetry.space_group_name_H-M   'P 1'
#
loop_
_entity.id
_entity.type
_entity.pdbx_description
1 polymer ?
#
loop_
_entity_poly.entity_id
_entity_poly.type
_entity_poly.pdbx_seq_one_letter_code
_entity_poly.pdbx_strand_id
1 'polypeptide(L)'
;MFDLASEYTFSLDRKDREKSMRAFLLLYNLEKYVNGAIIEMNRLGWIRKSIEKDIQRVITQFQRRKNFNLSYLANDTHFYFVCIDKVYKLLFNLAVELGDPDIKALAKKLRQTFDIKTVRNHLEHIDDRCLGFLTLEDKKKGIRKHISDFGNFTGDNFSFNGKQFPSGKGSLSDLKQIYTGLIGILDRKYASKDPSYVWRKQSEQRYKKIMQGLKKAGLPWTGNNS
;
A
#
# COMPACT_ATOMS: atom_id res chain seq x y z
N MET A 1 -6.96 -6.94 6.22
CA MET A 1 -5.93 -5.90 6.46
C MET A 1 -4.82 -6.56 7.27
N PHE A 2 -3.64 -5.98 7.26
CA PHE A 2 -2.52 -6.44 8.09
C PHE A 2 -2.58 -5.78 9.47
N ASP A 3 -2.12 -6.50 10.48
CA ASP A 3 -2.00 -6.04 11.88
C ASP A 3 -0.80 -6.77 12.50
N LEU A 4 0.41 -6.35 12.14
CA LEU A 4 1.67 -7.02 12.50
C LEU A 4 2.61 -6.12 13.26
N ALA A 5 2.52 -4.80 13.14
CA ALA A 5 3.46 -3.93 13.84
C ALA A 5 3.38 -4.14 15.36
N SER A 6 2.16 -4.37 15.87
CA SER A 6 1.87 -4.75 17.26
C SER A 6 2.55 -6.07 17.67
N GLU A 7 2.71 -7.02 16.76
CA GLU A 7 3.37 -8.30 17.00
C GLU A 7 4.89 -8.16 17.19
N TYR A 8 5.54 -7.16 16.57
CA TYR A 8 7.00 -7.01 16.64
C TYR A 8 7.47 -5.96 17.66
N THR A 9 6.57 -5.45 18.48
CA THR A 9 6.89 -4.46 19.52
C THR A 9 8.01 -5.01 20.43
N PHE A 10 9.17 -4.34 20.40
CA PHE A 10 10.37 -4.64 21.21
C PHE A 10 11.14 -5.94 20.89
N SER A 11 10.86 -6.62 19.78
CA SER A 11 11.57 -7.85 19.38
C SER A 11 12.58 -7.67 18.23
N LEU A 12 12.81 -6.42 17.80
CA LEU A 12 13.63 -6.11 16.63
C LEU A 12 15.11 -5.86 16.98
N ASP A 13 15.42 -5.23 18.12
CA ASP A 13 16.78 -5.14 18.65
C ASP A 13 16.78 -5.13 20.18
N ARG A 14 17.23 -6.24 20.79
CA ARG A 14 17.23 -6.40 22.25
C ARG A 14 18.34 -5.62 22.95
N LYS A 15 19.40 -5.30 22.23
CA LYS A 15 20.58 -4.64 22.80
C LYS A 15 20.40 -3.12 22.76
N ASP A 16 19.66 -2.62 21.79
CA ASP A 16 19.42 -1.20 21.59
C ASP A 16 17.91 -0.90 21.56
N ARG A 17 17.39 -0.44 22.70
CA ARG A 17 15.97 -0.09 22.87
C ARG A 17 15.55 1.08 21.97
N GLU A 18 16.44 2.05 21.75
CA GLU A 18 16.12 3.21 20.92
C GLU A 18 15.97 2.77 19.46
N LYS A 19 16.93 2.00 18.97
CA LYS A 19 16.87 1.40 17.63
C LYS A 19 15.65 0.51 17.46
N SER A 20 15.31 -0.31 18.45
CA SER A 20 14.09 -1.13 18.40
C SER A 20 12.81 -0.27 18.36
N MET A 21 12.78 0.87 19.04
CA MET A 21 11.66 1.80 18.99
C MET A 21 11.55 2.47 17.61
N ARG A 22 12.66 2.94 17.05
CA ARG A 22 12.68 3.52 15.69
C ARG A 22 12.23 2.52 14.64
N ALA A 23 12.74 1.28 14.70
CA ALA A 23 12.32 0.20 13.81
C ALA A 23 10.82 -0.12 13.95
N PHE A 24 10.29 -0.14 15.19
CA PHE A 24 8.86 -0.31 15.43
C PHE A 24 8.03 0.82 14.81
N LEU A 25 8.40 2.09 15.00
CA LEU A 25 7.69 3.23 14.43
C LEU A 25 7.70 3.20 12.89
N LEU A 26 8.82 2.80 12.29
CA LEU A 26 8.92 2.62 10.85
C LEU A 26 7.96 1.52 10.37
N LEU A 27 7.95 0.37 11.04
CA LEU A 27 7.08 -0.76 10.69
C LEU A 27 5.59 -0.41 10.87
N TYR A 28 5.23 0.25 11.97
CA TYR A 28 3.86 0.67 12.26
C TYR A 28 3.32 1.63 11.20
N ASN A 29 4.12 2.63 10.80
CA ASN A 29 3.71 3.53 9.73
C ASN A 29 3.70 2.82 8.36
N LEU A 30 4.61 1.89 8.12
CA LEU A 30 4.64 1.12 6.87
C LEU A 30 3.35 0.32 6.71
N GLU A 31 2.94 -0.38 7.76
CA GLU A 31 1.68 -1.13 7.80
C GLU A 31 0.47 -0.24 7.52
N LYS A 32 0.41 0.95 8.13
CA LYS A 32 -0.66 1.92 7.87
C LYS A 32 -0.79 2.26 6.39
N TYR A 33 0.33 2.52 5.71
CA TYR A 33 0.30 2.86 4.28
C TYR A 33 0.04 1.64 3.39
N VAL A 34 0.47 0.44 3.76
CA VAL A 34 0.06 -0.80 3.06
C VAL A 34 -1.45 -1.00 3.18
N ASN A 35 -2.01 -0.86 4.37
CA ASN A 35 -3.45 -0.94 4.59
C ASN A 35 -4.22 0.17 3.88
N GLY A 36 -3.70 1.40 3.88
CA GLY A 36 -4.23 2.51 3.09
C GLY A 36 -4.31 2.16 1.61
N ALA A 37 -3.23 1.64 1.02
CA ALA A 37 -3.23 1.19 -0.38
C ALA A 37 -4.26 0.08 -0.65
N ILE A 38 -4.49 -0.85 0.29
CA ILE A 38 -5.53 -1.88 0.18
C ILE A 38 -6.93 -1.25 0.17
N ILE A 39 -7.19 -0.32 1.09
CA ILE A 39 -8.48 0.37 1.21
C ILE A 39 -8.78 1.14 -0.08
N GLU A 40 -7.82 1.93 -0.56
CA GLU A 40 -7.99 2.70 -1.79
C GLU A 40 -8.21 1.81 -3.01
N MET A 41 -7.48 0.71 -3.14
CA MET A 41 -7.69 -0.21 -4.25
C MET A 41 -9.08 -0.85 -4.22
N ASN A 42 -9.62 -1.14 -3.04
CA ASN A 42 -10.99 -1.64 -2.91
C ASN A 42 -12.01 -0.57 -3.35
N ARG A 43 -11.81 0.69 -2.92
CA ARG A 43 -12.65 1.82 -3.31
C ARG A 43 -12.60 2.07 -4.82
N LEU A 44 -11.41 2.07 -5.42
CA LEU A 44 -11.21 2.14 -6.87
C LEU A 44 -12.00 1.03 -7.59
N GLY A 45 -11.95 -0.20 -7.09
CA GLY A 45 -12.72 -1.31 -7.65
C GLY A 45 -14.24 -1.10 -7.59
N TRP A 46 -14.76 -0.44 -6.55
CA TRP A 46 -16.19 -0.11 -6.45
C TRP A 46 -16.57 1.03 -7.38
N ILE A 47 -15.74 2.07 -7.45
CA ILE A 47 -15.96 3.23 -8.31
C ILE A 47 -15.94 2.81 -9.78
N ARG A 48 -14.97 1.98 -10.21
CA ARG A 48 -14.91 1.42 -11.58
C ARG A 48 -16.20 0.69 -11.95
N LYS A 49 -16.68 -0.21 -11.09
CA LYS A 49 -17.96 -0.92 -11.30
C LYS A 49 -19.16 0.03 -11.35
N SER A 50 -19.15 1.12 -10.57
CA SER A 50 -20.22 2.12 -10.64
C SER A 50 -20.21 2.85 -11.97
N ILE A 51 -19.02 3.26 -12.44
CA ILE A 51 -18.84 3.93 -13.74
C ILE A 51 -19.31 3.03 -14.88
N GLU A 52 -18.94 1.75 -14.88
CA GLU A 52 -19.40 0.77 -15.89
C GLU A 52 -20.93 0.68 -15.95
N LYS A 53 -21.59 0.59 -14.79
CA LYS A 53 -23.06 0.58 -14.71
C LYS A 53 -23.69 1.87 -15.21
N ASP A 54 -23.09 3.02 -14.88
CA ASP A 54 -23.59 4.32 -15.32
C ASP A 54 -23.44 4.49 -16.84
N ILE A 55 -22.31 4.07 -17.43
CA ILE A 55 -22.11 4.06 -18.88
C ILE A 55 -23.18 3.19 -19.55
N GLN A 56 -23.44 1.98 -19.04
CA GLN A 56 -24.46 1.09 -19.59
C GLN A 56 -25.86 1.71 -19.54
N ARG A 57 -26.19 2.44 -18.46
CA ARG A 57 -27.46 3.17 -18.33
C ARG A 57 -27.56 4.36 -19.28
N VAL A 58 -26.48 5.12 -19.46
CA VAL A 58 -26.48 6.26 -20.42
C VAL A 58 -26.73 5.74 -21.85
N ILE A 59 -26.09 4.63 -22.23
CA ILE A 59 -26.27 4.00 -23.55
C ILE A 59 -27.71 3.52 -23.74
N THR A 60 -28.33 2.95 -22.70
CA THR A 60 -29.66 2.33 -22.80
C THR A 60 -30.82 3.30 -22.55
N GLN A 61 -30.63 4.36 -21.76
CA GLN A 61 -31.71 5.23 -21.26
C GLN A 61 -31.51 6.71 -21.57
N PHE A 62 -30.40 7.12 -22.21
CA PHE A 62 -30.06 8.52 -22.55
C PHE A 62 -30.14 9.53 -21.38
N GLN A 63 -30.11 9.07 -20.13
CA GLN A 63 -30.13 9.95 -18.96
C GLN A 63 -28.71 10.33 -18.53
N ARG A 64 -28.36 11.61 -18.67
CA ARG A 64 -27.12 12.17 -18.10
C ARG A 64 -27.38 12.67 -16.68
N ARG A 65 -26.74 12.05 -15.68
CA ARG A 65 -26.66 12.58 -14.30
C ARG A 65 -25.26 13.15 -14.04
N LYS A 66 -25.17 14.18 -13.19
CA LYS A 66 -23.88 14.64 -12.67
C LYS A 66 -23.21 13.48 -11.93
N ASN A 67 -22.03 13.09 -12.37
CA ASN A 67 -21.30 11.94 -11.81
C ASN A 67 -19.93 12.40 -11.30
N PHE A 68 -19.72 12.32 -9.99
CA PHE A 68 -18.45 12.64 -9.34
C PHE A 68 -17.50 11.44 -9.27
N ASN A 69 -17.90 10.27 -9.79
CA ASN A 69 -17.11 9.05 -9.73
C ASN A 69 -15.74 9.21 -10.40
N LEU A 70 -15.62 10.02 -11.47
CA LEU A 70 -14.33 10.30 -12.10
C LEU A 70 -13.40 11.10 -11.17
N SER A 71 -13.94 12.06 -10.41
CA SER A 71 -13.17 12.81 -9.40
C SER A 71 -12.70 11.90 -8.25
N TYR A 72 -13.58 11.02 -7.76
CA TYR A 72 -13.20 10.03 -6.75
C TYR A 72 -12.16 9.05 -7.28
N LEU A 73 -12.30 8.59 -8.52
CA LEU A 73 -11.33 7.70 -9.16
C LEU A 73 -9.94 8.35 -9.24
N ALA A 74 -9.87 9.63 -9.61
CA ALA A 74 -8.62 10.38 -9.65
C ALA A 74 -7.99 10.55 -8.26
N ASN A 75 -8.79 10.94 -7.25
CA ASN A 75 -8.31 11.16 -5.88
C ASN A 75 -7.82 9.86 -5.22
N ASP A 76 -8.59 8.77 -5.33
CA ASP A 76 -8.23 7.48 -4.74
C ASP A 76 -6.98 6.89 -5.44
N THR A 77 -6.82 7.14 -6.75
CA THR A 77 -5.61 6.76 -7.50
C THR A 77 -4.40 7.57 -7.07
N HIS A 78 -4.57 8.88 -6.88
CA HIS A 78 -3.50 9.74 -6.36
C HIS A 78 -3.06 9.27 -4.97
N PHE A 79 -4.02 9.05 -4.07
CA PHE A 79 -3.71 8.62 -2.71
C PHE A 79 -3.11 7.21 -2.66
N TYR A 80 -3.51 6.32 -3.57
CA TYR A 80 -2.84 5.03 -3.77
C TYR A 80 -1.35 5.21 -4.08
N PHE A 81 -0.98 6.06 -5.05
CA PHE A 81 0.43 6.31 -5.38
C PHE A 81 1.20 6.98 -4.23
N VAL A 82 0.55 7.85 -3.46
CA VAL A 82 1.12 8.40 -2.21
C VAL A 82 1.43 7.28 -1.22
N CYS A 83 0.52 6.32 -1.02
CA CYS A 83 0.76 5.17 -0.16
C CYS A 83 1.98 4.36 -0.63
N ILE A 84 2.09 4.08 -1.93
CA ILE A 84 3.24 3.34 -2.49
C ILE A 84 4.57 4.09 -2.25
N ASP A 85 4.62 5.41 -2.45
CA ASP A 85 5.81 6.24 -2.14
C ASP A 85 6.21 6.13 -0.67
N LYS A 86 5.24 6.20 0.24
CA LYS A 86 5.48 6.12 1.67
C LYS A 86 5.94 4.72 2.08
N VAL A 87 5.34 3.65 1.55
CA VAL A 87 5.80 2.28 1.78
C VAL A 87 7.26 2.12 1.35
N TYR A 88 7.63 2.62 0.16
CA TYR A 88 9.02 2.56 -0.31
C TYR A 88 9.99 3.24 0.65
N LYS A 89 9.70 4.49 1.04
CA LYS A 89 10.56 5.26 1.95
C LYS A 89 10.70 4.60 3.31
N LEU A 90 9.58 4.14 3.88
CA LEU A 90 9.57 3.49 5.19
C LEU A 90 10.30 2.13 5.14
N LEU A 91 10.11 1.36 4.08
CA LEU A 91 10.77 0.06 3.89
C LEU A 91 12.28 0.23 3.72
N PHE A 92 12.70 1.23 2.95
CA PHE A 92 14.10 1.56 2.76
C PHE A 92 14.75 2.02 4.07
N ASN A 93 14.10 2.91 4.81
CA ASN A 93 14.59 3.37 6.10
C ASN A 93 14.65 2.23 7.13
N LEU A 94 13.67 1.32 7.14
CA LEU A 94 13.71 0.12 7.98
C LEU A 94 14.91 -0.78 7.62
N ALA A 95 15.21 -0.94 6.34
CA ALA A 95 16.39 -1.68 5.90
C ALA A 95 17.70 -1.04 6.37
N VAL A 96 17.79 0.29 6.36
CA VAL A 96 18.95 1.03 6.86
C VAL A 96 19.06 0.90 8.37
N GLU A 97 17.97 1.12 9.10
CA GLU A 97 17.93 1.05 10.56
C GLU A 97 18.35 -0.34 11.08
N LEU A 98 17.88 -1.41 10.43
CA LEU A 98 18.21 -2.78 10.82
C LEU A 98 19.53 -3.28 10.21
N GLY A 99 20.06 -2.60 9.18
CA GLY A 99 21.21 -3.06 8.41
C GLY A 99 20.96 -4.36 7.64
N ASP A 100 19.71 -4.66 7.27
CA ASP A 100 19.34 -5.95 6.68
C ASP A 100 19.37 -5.93 5.13
N PRO A 101 20.24 -6.71 4.48
CA PRO A 101 20.33 -6.75 3.02
C PRO A 101 19.08 -7.34 2.35
N ASP A 102 18.33 -8.23 3.00
CA ASP A 102 17.13 -8.83 2.41
C ASP A 102 15.98 -7.82 2.40
N ILE A 103 15.85 -7.02 3.47
CA ILE A 103 14.87 -5.92 3.52
C ILE A 103 15.23 -4.85 2.48
N LYS A 104 16.53 -4.57 2.31
CA LYS A 104 17.01 -3.67 1.25
C LYS A 104 16.68 -4.19 -0.16
N ALA A 105 16.77 -5.51 -0.37
CA ALA A 105 16.37 -6.14 -1.63
C ALA A 105 14.87 -5.99 -1.90
N LEU A 106 14.01 -6.11 -0.88
CA LEU A 106 12.57 -5.83 -1.00
C LEU A 106 12.29 -4.37 -1.37
N ALA A 107 12.98 -3.40 -0.75
CA ALA A 107 12.85 -2.00 -1.10
C ALA A 107 13.24 -1.73 -2.57
N LYS A 108 14.31 -2.37 -3.05
CA LYS A 108 14.73 -2.29 -4.46
C LYS A 108 13.68 -2.90 -5.39
N LYS A 109 13.13 -4.07 -5.05
CA LYS A 109 12.05 -4.71 -5.81
C LYS A 109 10.84 -3.79 -5.93
N LEU A 110 10.39 -3.18 -4.82
CA LEU A 110 9.26 -2.24 -4.83
C LEU A 110 9.50 -1.06 -5.78
N ARG A 111 10.69 -0.45 -5.72
CA ARG A 111 11.06 0.64 -6.63
C ARG A 111 11.12 0.23 -8.10
N GLN A 112 11.43 -1.03 -8.41
CA GLN A 112 11.44 -1.55 -9.78
C GLN A 112 10.03 -1.85 -10.28
N THR A 113 9.16 -2.36 -9.41
CA THR A 113 7.75 -2.62 -9.73
C THR A 113 6.98 -1.33 -9.99
N PHE A 114 7.29 -0.27 -9.25
CA PHE A 114 6.57 1.00 -9.32
C PHE A 114 7.49 2.15 -9.70
N ASP A 115 7.19 2.82 -10.83
CA ASP A 115 7.84 4.08 -11.18
C ASP A 115 7.24 5.27 -10.40
N ILE A 116 7.41 5.20 -9.08
CA ILE A 116 6.85 6.12 -8.09
C ILE A 116 7.28 7.56 -8.37
N LYS A 117 8.56 7.76 -8.70
CA LYS A 117 9.11 9.10 -8.93
C LYS A 117 8.40 9.79 -10.09
N THR A 118 8.22 9.08 -11.20
CA THR A 118 7.63 9.66 -12.40
C THR A 118 6.16 9.94 -12.20
N VAL A 119 5.38 8.98 -11.68
CA VAL A 119 3.94 9.19 -11.45
C VAL A 119 3.69 10.33 -10.46
N ARG A 120 4.47 10.40 -9.37
CA ARG A 120 4.34 11.48 -8.38
C ARG A 120 4.67 12.83 -8.98
N ASN A 121 5.74 12.93 -9.77
CA ASN A 121 6.09 14.16 -10.47
C ASN A 121 5.02 14.61 -11.46
N HIS A 122 4.25 13.71 -12.08
CA HIS A 122 3.12 14.11 -12.91
C HIS A 122 1.96 14.63 -12.07
N LEU A 123 1.65 13.95 -10.96
CA LEU A 123 0.53 14.29 -10.09
C LEU A 123 0.77 15.56 -9.25
N GLU A 124 2.00 15.80 -8.77
CA GLU A 124 2.36 16.97 -7.95
C GLU A 124 2.48 18.27 -8.76
N HIS A 125 2.69 18.17 -10.08
CA HIS A 125 2.90 19.31 -10.97
C HIS A 125 1.83 19.37 -12.06
N ILE A 126 0.61 18.95 -11.73
CA ILE A 126 -0.48 18.83 -12.70
C ILE A 126 -0.81 20.17 -13.38
N ASP A 127 -0.66 21.28 -12.65
CA ASP A 127 -0.76 22.65 -13.16
C ASP A 127 0.23 22.93 -14.30
N ASP A 128 1.51 22.59 -14.09
CA ASP A 128 2.55 22.72 -15.12
C ASP A 128 2.29 21.78 -16.29
N ARG A 129 1.82 20.55 -16.00
CA ARG A 129 1.48 19.60 -17.05
C ARG A 129 0.32 20.12 -17.90
N CYS A 130 -0.71 20.76 -17.33
CA CYS A 130 -1.83 21.35 -18.08
C CYS A 130 -1.33 22.35 -19.14
N LEU A 131 -0.22 23.02 -18.87
CA LEU A 131 0.40 24.03 -19.74
C LEU A 131 1.39 23.43 -20.77
N GLY A 132 1.55 22.11 -20.79
CA GLY A 132 2.46 21.40 -21.71
C GLY A 132 3.91 21.31 -21.22
N PHE A 133 4.21 21.68 -19.97
CA PHE A 133 5.55 21.53 -19.40
C PHE A 133 5.66 20.17 -18.71
N LEU A 134 6.28 19.20 -19.37
CA LEU A 134 6.37 17.81 -18.87
C LEU A 134 7.50 17.59 -17.86
N THR A 135 8.49 18.47 -17.85
CA THR A 135 9.62 18.45 -16.93
C THR A 135 9.93 19.86 -16.42
N LEU A 136 10.70 19.95 -15.33
CA LEU A 136 11.19 21.24 -14.82
C LEU A 136 12.08 21.95 -15.85
N GLU A 137 12.83 21.18 -16.65
CA GLU A 137 13.70 21.72 -17.69
C GLU A 137 12.89 22.32 -18.85
N ASP A 138 11.80 21.65 -19.25
CA ASP A 138 10.86 22.18 -20.24
C ASP A 138 10.28 23.53 -19.80
N LYS A 139 9.89 23.65 -18.52
CA LYS A 139 9.41 24.91 -17.92
C LYS A 139 10.48 26.00 -17.94
N LYS A 140 11.71 25.68 -17.53
CA LYS A 140 12.85 26.63 -17.54
C LYS A 140 13.20 27.12 -18.94
N LYS A 141 13.08 26.24 -19.95
CA LYS A 141 13.36 26.56 -21.36
C LYS A 141 12.16 27.12 -22.12
N GLY A 142 10.97 27.20 -21.50
CA GLY A 142 9.74 27.61 -22.17
C GLY A 142 9.24 26.64 -23.25
N ILE A 143 9.70 25.39 -23.24
CA ILE A 143 9.36 24.39 -24.25
C ILE A 143 8.04 23.71 -23.88
N ARG A 144 7.00 23.94 -24.68
CA ARG A 144 5.72 23.23 -24.54
C ARG A 144 5.70 21.99 -25.41
N LYS A 145 5.31 20.85 -24.83
CA LYS A 145 5.19 19.57 -25.53
C LYS A 145 3.72 19.19 -25.68
N HIS A 146 3.42 18.44 -26.73
CA HIS A 146 2.12 17.79 -26.89
C HIS A 146 1.92 16.77 -25.76
N ILE A 147 0.69 16.73 -25.22
CA ILE A 147 0.32 15.80 -24.17
C ILE A 147 -0.64 14.78 -24.77
N SER A 148 -0.26 13.50 -24.76
CA SER A 148 -1.11 12.44 -25.32
C SER A 148 -2.37 12.17 -24.49
N ASP A 149 -2.25 12.27 -23.17
CA ASP A 149 -3.34 12.05 -22.22
C ASP A 149 -3.04 12.70 -20.86
N PHE A 150 -4.11 13.05 -20.16
CA PHE A 150 -4.07 13.85 -18.94
C PHE A 150 -4.70 13.10 -17.75
N GLY A 151 -4.22 11.89 -17.49
CA GLY A 151 -4.79 11.03 -16.47
C GLY A 151 -5.97 10.24 -17.01
N ASN A 152 -5.65 9.14 -17.70
CA ASN A 152 -6.63 8.19 -18.18
C ASN A 152 -6.56 6.88 -17.37
N PHE A 153 -7.64 6.09 -17.44
CA PHE A 153 -7.68 4.75 -16.90
C PHE A 153 -7.76 3.77 -18.07
N THR A 154 -6.65 3.10 -18.37
CA THR A 154 -6.58 2.09 -19.43
C THR A 154 -6.51 0.71 -18.80
N GLY A 155 -7.61 -0.04 -18.93
CA GLY A 155 -7.80 -1.28 -18.18
C GLY A 155 -7.73 -1.01 -16.68
N ASP A 156 -6.76 -1.65 -16.02
CA ASP A 156 -6.58 -1.57 -14.57
C ASP A 156 -5.56 -0.49 -14.13
N ASN A 157 -4.92 0.17 -15.09
CA ASN A 157 -3.78 1.07 -14.87
C ASN A 157 -4.15 2.54 -15.11
N PHE A 158 -3.41 3.42 -14.45
CA PHE A 158 -3.44 4.85 -14.66
C PHE A 158 -2.43 5.19 -15.76
N SER A 159 -2.81 6.01 -16.74
CA SER A 159 -1.88 6.50 -17.74
C SER A 159 -1.74 8.02 -17.67
N PHE A 160 -0.53 8.49 -17.95
CA PHE A 160 -0.22 9.90 -18.08
C PHE A 160 0.85 10.08 -19.16
N ASN A 161 0.59 10.96 -20.12
CA ASN A 161 1.48 11.24 -21.25
C ASN A 161 2.03 9.97 -21.94
N GLY A 162 1.14 9.01 -22.22
CA GLY A 162 1.39 7.79 -22.99
C GLY A 162 2.03 6.69 -22.16
N LYS A 163 2.40 6.99 -20.91
CA LYS A 163 3.00 6.04 -19.98
C LYS A 163 1.95 5.48 -19.04
N GLN A 164 1.98 4.15 -18.86
CA GLN A 164 1.11 3.48 -17.90
C GLN A 164 1.83 3.26 -16.56
N PHE A 165 1.06 3.40 -15.49
CA PHE A 165 1.45 3.22 -14.10
C PHE A 165 0.53 2.19 -13.45
N PRO A 166 1.10 1.15 -12.80
CA PRO A 166 0.30 0.10 -12.17
C PRO A 166 -0.60 0.67 -11.05
N SER A 167 -1.92 0.54 -11.22
CA SER A 167 -2.93 1.00 -10.23
C SER A 167 -4.15 0.06 -10.17
N GLY A 168 -3.90 -1.23 -10.44
CA GLY A 168 -4.93 -2.26 -10.51
C GLY A 168 -4.68 -3.42 -9.56
N LYS A 169 -5.44 -4.50 -9.72
CA LYS A 169 -5.35 -5.66 -8.80
C LYS A 169 -3.96 -6.29 -8.79
N GLY A 170 -3.29 -6.36 -9.95
CA GLY A 170 -1.92 -6.87 -10.07
C GLY A 170 -0.95 -6.08 -9.20
N SER A 171 -1.00 -4.75 -9.28
CA SER A 171 -0.14 -3.87 -8.48
C SER A 171 -0.37 -4.03 -6.97
N LEU A 172 -1.62 -4.24 -6.53
CA LEU A 172 -1.91 -4.53 -5.13
C LEU A 172 -1.35 -5.90 -4.70
N SER A 173 -1.43 -6.91 -5.57
CA SER A 173 -0.84 -8.22 -5.32
C SER A 173 0.67 -8.11 -5.11
N ASP A 174 1.37 -7.36 -5.96
CA ASP A 174 2.81 -7.16 -5.84
C ASP A 174 3.19 -6.46 -4.53
N LEU A 175 2.45 -5.41 -4.15
CA LEU A 175 2.63 -4.74 -2.86
C LEU A 175 2.45 -5.72 -1.68
N LYS A 176 1.38 -6.52 -1.71
CA LYS A 176 1.10 -7.52 -0.68
C LYS A 176 2.20 -8.57 -0.60
N GLN A 177 2.69 -9.06 -1.73
CA GLN A 177 3.79 -10.02 -1.76
C GLN A 177 5.08 -9.45 -1.15
N ILE A 178 5.40 -8.18 -1.45
CA ILE A 178 6.54 -7.49 -0.85
C ILE A 178 6.38 -7.38 0.66
N TYR A 179 5.18 -7.00 1.13
CA TYR A 179 4.93 -6.88 2.56
C TYR A 179 4.93 -8.24 3.29
N THR A 180 4.35 -9.28 2.69
CA THR A 180 4.45 -10.67 3.20
C THR A 180 5.91 -11.15 3.24
N GLY A 181 6.72 -10.77 2.25
CA GLY A 181 8.16 -11.02 2.26
C GLY A 181 8.86 -10.35 3.44
N LEU A 182 8.52 -9.09 3.74
CA LEU A 182 9.05 -8.38 4.90
C LEU A 182 8.70 -9.11 6.19
N ILE A 183 7.44 -9.48 6.37
CA ILE A 183 6.95 -10.23 7.54
C ILE A 183 7.75 -11.52 7.74
N GLY A 184 7.97 -12.29 6.67
CA GLY A 184 8.76 -13.51 6.72
C GLY A 184 10.22 -13.27 7.14
N ILE A 185 10.83 -12.16 6.71
CA ILE A 185 12.17 -11.77 7.14
C ILE A 185 12.17 -11.40 8.64
N LEU A 186 11.21 -10.58 9.08
CA LEU A 186 11.08 -10.14 10.47
C LEU A 186 10.87 -11.33 11.41
N ASP A 187 9.94 -12.23 11.09
CA ASP A 187 9.66 -13.43 11.88
C ASP A 187 10.91 -14.32 12.00
N ARG A 188 11.58 -14.62 10.89
CA ARG A 188 12.71 -15.56 10.85
C ARG A 188 13.99 -14.98 11.46
N LYS A 189 14.34 -13.73 11.15
CA LYS A 189 15.66 -13.16 11.51
C LYS A 189 15.66 -12.42 12.84
N TYR A 190 14.51 -11.90 13.27
CA TYR A 190 14.41 -11.02 14.44
C TYR A 190 13.53 -11.66 15.51
N ALA A 191 12.23 -11.82 15.22
CA ALA A 191 11.24 -12.18 16.24
C ALA A 191 11.41 -13.61 16.77
N SER A 192 11.73 -14.59 15.93
CA SER A 192 11.94 -15.98 16.37
C SER A 192 13.18 -16.16 17.26
N LYS A 193 14.08 -15.16 17.31
CA LYS A 193 15.21 -15.15 18.24
C LYS A 193 14.84 -14.57 19.61
N ASP A 194 13.62 -14.07 19.76
CA ASP A 194 13.10 -13.53 20.99
C ASP A 194 12.24 -14.58 21.72
N PRO A 195 12.75 -15.21 22.81
CA PRO A 195 11.97 -16.14 23.63
C PRO A 195 10.59 -15.66 24.06
N SER A 196 10.43 -14.36 24.38
CA SER A 196 9.15 -13.80 24.81
C SER A 196 8.16 -13.74 23.65
N TYR A 197 8.63 -13.38 22.46
CA TYR A 197 7.84 -13.45 21.23
C TYR A 197 7.39 -14.89 20.92
N VAL A 198 8.33 -15.85 20.96
CA VAL A 198 8.06 -17.26 20.69
C VAL A 198 7.03 -17.82 21.68
N TRP A 199 7.21 -17.55 22.97
CA TRP A 199 6.29 -17.98 24.01
C TRP A 199 4.89 -17.40 23.79
N ARG A 200 4.77 -16.10 23.52
CA ARG A 200 3.46 -15.47 23.25
C ARG A 200 2.77 -16.11 22.04
N LYS A 201 3.50 -16.32 20.94
CA LYS A 201 2.97 -16.96 19.72
C LYS A 201 2.46 -18.38 19.98
N GLN A 202 3.21 -19.17 20.78
CA GLN A 202 2.79 -20.51 21.19
C GLN A 202 1.55 -20.49 22.10
N SER A 203 1.50 -19.57 23.06
CA SER A 203 0.37 -19.40 23.98
C SER A 203 -0.92 -19.01 23.24
N GLU A 204 -0.85 -18.07 22.30
CA GLU A 204 -2.00 -17.70 21.45
C GLU A 204 -2.51 -18.87 20.60
N GLN A 205 -1.60 -19.67 20.03
CA GLN A 205 -1.98 -20.86 19.26
C GLN A 205 -2.67 -21.91 20.13
N ARG A 206 -2.16 -22.15 21.34
CA ARG A 206 -2.80 -23.04 22.33
C ARG A 206 -4.19 -22.54 22.67
N TYR A 207 -4.33 -21.25 22.98
CA TYR A 207 -5.61 -20.64 23.29
C TYR A 207 -6.62 -20.78 22.14
N LYS A 208 -6.21 -20.48 20.90
CA LYS A 208 -7.06 -20.65 19.70
C LYS A 208 -7.55 -22.09 19.54
N LYS A 209 -6.69 -23.09 19.77
CA LYS A 209 -7.08 -24.52 19.70
C LYS A 209 -8.07 -24.88 20.80
N ILE A 210 -7.85 -24.43 22.04
CA ILE A 210 -8.78 -24.62 23.15
C ILE A 210 -10.14 -24.01 22.81
N MET A 211 -10.15 -22.77 22.32
CA MET A 211 -11.36 -22.05 21.94
C MET A 211 -12.14 -22.75 20.82
N GLN A 212 -11.44 -23.28 19.80
CA GLN A 212 -12.07 -24.09 18.76
C GLN A 212 -12.67 -25.39 19.31
N GLY A 213 -12.00 -26.04 20.27
CA GLY A 213 -12.50 -27.22 20.96
C GLY A 213 -13.77 -26.94 21.77
N LEU A 214 -13.76 -25.88 22.58
CA LEU A 214 -14.91 -25.45 23.38
C LEU A 214 -16.11 -25.10 22.49
N LYS A 215 -15.88 -24.38 21.38
CA LYS A 215 -16.93 -24.05 20.41
C LYS A 215 -17.53 -25.30 19.77
N LYS A 216 -16.71 -26.30 19.43
CA LYS A 216 -17.18 -27.60 18.90
C LYS A 216 -17.97 -28.40 19.93
N ALA A 217 -17.65 -28.26 21.22
CA ALA A 217 -18.34 -28.92 22.31
C ALA A 217 -19.65 -28.21 22.74
N GLY A 218 -20.05 -27.12 22.07
CA GLY A 218 -21.26 -26.37 22.42
C GLY A 218 -21.17 -25.58 23.72
N LEU A 219 -19.96 -25.40 24.26
CA LEU A 219 -19.77 -24.65 25.51
C LEU A 219 -19.79 -23.14 25.21
N PRO A 220 -20.65 -22.35 25.89
CA PRO A 220 -20.70 -20.91 25.69
C PRO A 220 -19.40 -20.26 26.18
N TRP A 221 -18.87 -19.35 25.38
CA TRP A 221 -17.72 -18.54 25.75
C TRP A 221 -18.19 -17.20 26.33
N THR A 222 -17.96 -16.98 27.62
CA THR A 222 -18.15 -15.68 28.27
C THR A 222 -16.83 -14.91 28.23
N GLY A 223 -16.44 -14.47 27.05
CA GLY A 223 -15.32 -13.55 26.90
C GLY A 223 -15.72 -12.17 27.39
N ASN A 224 -15.40 -11.84 28.65
CA ASN A 224 -15.34 -10.45 29.07
C ASN A 224 -14.13 -9.81 28.38
N ASN A 225 -14.39 -9.06 27.32
CA ASN A 225 -13.41 -8.16 26.73
C ASN A 225 -13.40 -6.86 27.55
N SER A 226 -12.35 -6.68 28.34
CA SER A 226 -11.86 -5.37 28.80
C SER A 226 -10.67 -4.96 27.96
#